data_AF-A0A7V9JTH6-F1
#
_entry.id   AF-A0A7V9JTH6-F1
#
_cell.length_a   1.000
_cell.length_b   1.000
_cell.length_c   1.000
_cell.angle_alpha   90.00
_cell.angle_beta   90.00
_cell.angle_gamma   90.00
#
_symmetry.space_group_name_H-M   'P 1'
#
loop_
_entity.id
_entity.type
_entity.pdbx_description
1 polymer ?
#
loop_
_entity_poly.entity_id
_entity_poly.type
_entity_poly.pdbx_seq_one_letter_code
_entity_poly.pdbx_strand_id
1 'polypeptide(L)'
;MNHYFTFRLFRAGRIVRVGKGTIVKRGAAKVRAYLKKRYPRTRWSHFRLSWHGTESAAFKAAARLTDGYRRLMGKLPPRNARRGGSGGRATKRCRGRQAGKPCPNAAIVGNYGFCHAHR
;
A
#
# COMPACT_ATOMS: atom_id res chain seq x y z
N MET A 1 -2.65 2.67 -21.02
CA MET A 1 -1.80 1.85 -20.11
C MET A 1 -1.92 2.41 -18.69
N ASN A 2 -2.04 1.57 -17.66
CA ASN A 2 -2.10 2.02 -16.27
C ASN A 2 -0.68 2.26 -15.70
N HIS A 3 -0.52 3.27 -14.85
CA HIS A 3 0.74 3.55 -14.16
C HIS A 3 0.62 3.26 -12.67
N TYR A 4 1.53 2.43 -12.16
CA TYR A 4 1.55 2.01 -10.76
C TYR A 4 2.59 2.79 -9.97
N PHE A 5 2.27 3.14 -8.74
CA PHE A 5 3.17 3.90 -7.87
C PHE A 5 3.03 3.50 -6.41
N THR A 6 4.12 3.67 -5.67
CA THR A 6 4.10 3.71 -4.21
C THR A 6 4.15 5.15 -3.73
N PHE A 7 3.54 5.42 -2.59
CA PHE A 7 3.58 6.72 -1.95
C PHE A 7 3.88 6.61 -0.46
N ARG A 8 4.52 7.66 0.07
CA ARG A 8 4.70 7.91 1.50
C ARG A 8 4.08 9.27 1.81
N LEU A 9 3.11 9.31 2.73
CA LEU A 9 2.54 10.56 3.23
C LEU A 9 3.28 10.98 4.49
N PHE A 10 3.54 12.27 4.62
CA PHE A 10 4.26 12.87 5.74
C PHE A 10 3.40 13.92 6.45
N ARG A 11 3.58 14.03 7.77
CA ARG A 11 3.06 15.14 8.58
C ARG A 11 4.13 15.49 9.60
N ALA A 12 4.49 16.77 9.69
CA ALA A 12 5.54 17.27 10.59
C ALA A 12 6.82 16.40 10.52
N GLY A 13 7.33 16.18 9.29
CA GLY A 13 8.52 15.36 9.04
C GLY A 13 8.35 13.84 9.19
N ARG A 14 7.27 13.36 9.81
CA ARG A 14 7.06 11.92 10.10
C ARG A 14 6.21 11.23 9.04
N ILE A 15 6.58 9.99 8.69
CA ILE A 15 5.74 9.15 7.81
C ILE A 15 4.47 8.78 8.55
N VAL A 16 3.32 9.19 8.01
CA VAL A 16 2.00 8.86 8.55
C VAL A 16 1.31 7.74 7.81
N ARG A 17 1.64 7.53 6.52
CA ARG A 17 1.06 6.49 5.68
C ARG A 17 2.04 6.01 4.62
N VAL A 18 2.04 4.72 4.35
CA VAL A 18 2.68 4.10 3.19
C VAL A 18 1.64 3.30 2.42
N GLY A 19 1.64 3.40 1.09
CA GLY A 19 0.74 2.61 0.27
C GLY A 19 1.08 2.60 -1.21
N LYS A 20 0.23 1.92 -2.00
CA LYS A 20 0.28 1.90 -3.46
C LYS A 20 -0.93 2.59 -4.09
N GLY A 21 -0.80 3.01 -5.34
CA GLY A 21 -1.89 3.50 -6.15
C GLY A 21 -1.65 3.23 -7.63
N THR A 22 -2.69 3.50 -8.42
CA THR A 22 -2.70 3.37 -9.87
C THR A 22 -3.37 4.62 -10.45
N ILE A 23 -2.82 5.15 -11.55
CA ILE A 23 -3.43 6.24 -12.32
C ILE A 23 -3.32 5.99 -13.82
N VAL A 24 -4.22 6.60 -14.60
CA VAL A 24 -4.26 6.46 -16.06
C VAL A 24 -3.15 7.26 -16.76
N LYS A 25 -2.79 8.44 -16.24
CA LYS A 25 -1.74 9.31 -16.81
C LYS A 25 -0.65 9.57 -15.78
N ARG A 26 0.60 9.23 -16.10
CA ARG A 26 1.76 9.48 -15.23
C ARG A 26 1.90 10.98 -14.96
N GLY A 27 2.09 11.35 -13.70
CA GLY A 27 2.31 12.75 -13.34
C GLY A 27 2.11 13.02 -11.85
N ALA A 28 3.04 13.77 -11.25
CA ALA A 28 2.99 14.09 -9.83
C ALA A 28 1.73 14.87 -9.45
N ALA A 29 1.23 15.75 -10.32
CA ALA A 29 -0.01 16.49 -10.13
C ALA A 29 -1.23 15.55 -10.04
N LYS A 30 -1.31 14.54 -10.92
CA LYS A 30 -2.39 13.54 -10.93
C LYS A 30 -2.33 12.65 -9.68
N VAL A 31 -1.12 12.23 -9.27
CA VAL A 31 -0.93 11.51 -8.00
C VAL A 31 -1.38 12.36 -6.82
N ARG A 32 -0.98 13.64 -6.78
CA ARG A 32 -1.37 14.56 -5.71
C ARG A 32 -2.89 14.72 -5.64
N ALA A 33 -3.57 14.89 -6.77
CA ALA A 33 -5.03 14.97 -6.85
C ALA A 33 -5.70 13.68 -6.34
N TYR A 34 -5.22 12.51 -6.79
CA TYR A 34 -5.66 11.20 -6.31
C TYR A 34 -5.50 11.06 -4.79
N LEU A 35 -4.33 11.45 -4.24
CA LEU A 35 -4.05 11.36 -2.81
C LEU A 35 -4.93 12.32 -1.99
N LYS A 36 -5.19 13.54 -2.48
CA LYS A 36 -6.10 14.49 -1.81
C LYS A 36 -7.53 13.94 -1.74
N LYS A 37 -8.03 13.33 -2.83
CA LYS A 37 -9.36 12.73 -2.89
C LYS A 37 -9.48 11.56 -1.90
N ARG A 38 -8.45 10.72 -1.79
CA ARG A 38 -8.49 9.48 -1.00
C ARG A 38 -8.08 9.68 0.47
N TYR A 39 -7.26 10.68 0.76
CA TYR A 39 -6.71 10.98 2.09
C TYR A 39 -6.86 12.47 2.39
N PRO A 40 -7.69 12.85 3.39
CA PRO A 40 -7.94 14.26 3.72
C PRO A 40 -6.63 15.02 4.00
N ARG A 41 -6.50 16.24 3.44
CA ARG A 41 -5.28 17.08 3.58
C ARG A 41 -4.98 17.50 5.01
N THR A 42 -5.98 17.54 5.90
CA THR A 42 -5.80 17.83 7.34
C THR A 42 -4.90 16.82 8.04
N ARG A 43 -4.44 15.77 7.34
CA ARG A 43 -3.74 14.61 7.89
C ARG A 43 -2.35 14.39 7.30
N TRP A 44 -1.92 15.18 6.31
CA TRP A 44 -0.59 15.11 5.69
C TRP A 44 -0.22 16.43 4.97
N SER A 45 1.05 16.83 5.01
CA SER A 45 1.55 18.07 4.38
C SER A 45 2.39 17.82 3.13
N HIS A 46 3.07 16.66 3.08
CA HIS A 46 3.99 16.32 2.00
C HIS A 46 3.83 14.85 1.60
N PHE A 47 4.21 14.50 0.36
CA PHE A 47 4.27 13.12 -0.09
C PHE A 47 5.51 12.84 -0.95
N ARG A 48 6.08 11.63 -0.82
CA ARG A 48 7.06 11.09 -1.77
C ARG A 48 6.41 10.00 -2.61
N LEU A 49 6.83 9.87 -3.86
CA LEU A 49 6.33 8.86 -4.79
C LEU A 49 7.48 8.07 -5.44
N SER A 50 7.21 6.83 -5.82
CA SER A 50 8.09 6.03 -6.70
C SER A 50 7.24 5.27 -7.69
N TRP A 51 7.64 5.24 -8.96
CA TRP A 51 6.92 4.57 -10.04
C TRP A 51 7.33 3.10 -10.16
N HIS A 52 6.42 2.27 -10.66
CA HIS A 52 6.63 0.83 -10.85
C HIS A 52 6.00 0.40 -12.18
N GLY A 53 6.63 -0.58 -12.85
CA GLY A 53 6.12 -1.12 -14.11
C GLY A 53 4.87 -1.97 -13.95
N THR A 54 4.64 -2.57 -12.77
CA THR A 54 3.49 -3.44 -12.50
C THR A 54 2.86 -3.16 -11.15
N GLU A 55 1.60 -3.57 -11.00
CA GLU A 55 0.89 -3.48 -9.70
C GLU A 55 1.60 -4.29 -8.61
N SER A 56 2.06 -5.49 -8.97
CA SER A 56 2.76 -6.42 -8.09
C SER A 56 4.07 -5.81 -7.58
N ALA A 57 4.84 -5.13 -8.44
CA ALA A 57 6.04 -4.41 -8.04
C ALA A 57 5.72 -3.28 -7.05
N ALA A 58 4.69 -2.47 -7.34
CA ALA A 58 4.25 -1.40 -6.44
C ALA A 58 3.77 -1.97 -5.09
N PHE A 59 3.11 -3.12 -5.08
CA PHE A 59 2.67 -3.78 -3.86
C PHE A 59 3.86 -4.26 -3.02
N LYS A 60 4.79 -5.02 -3.62
CA LYS A 60 6.00 -5.51 -2.94
C LYS A 60 6.82 -4.36 -2.37
N ALA A 61 6.99 -3.28 -3.12
CA ALA A 61 7.67 -2.08 -2.65
C ALA A 61 6.95 -1.41 -1.47
N ALA A 62 5.62 -1.27 -1.52
CA ALA A 62 4.85 -0.70 -0.41
C ALA A 62 4.91 -1.57 0.86
N ALA A 63 4.93 -2.90 0.71
CA ALA A 63 5.08 -3.84 1.81
C ALA A 63 6.46 -3.68 2.46
N ARG A 64 7.55 -3.75 1.69
CA ARG A 64 8.92 -3.53 2.18
C ARG A 64 9.08 -2.21 2.94
N LEU A 65 8.52 -1.12 2.41
CA LEU A 65 8.56 0.18 3.07
C LEU A 65 7.76 0.20 4.40
N THR A 66 6.64 -0.52 4.46
CA THR A 66 5.82 -0.62 5.68
C THR A 66 6.53 -1.48 6.73
N ASP A 67 7.13 -2.60 6.33
CA ASP A 67 7.86 -3.50 7.21
C ASP A 67 9.15 -2.86 7.71
N GLY A 68 9.88 -2.15 6.85
CA GLY A 68 11.04 -1.35 7.26
C GLY A 68 10.68 -0.31 8.30
N TYR A 69 9.57 0.42 8.12
CA TYR A 69 9.07 1.36 9.13
C TYR A 69 8.72 0.64 10.44
N ARG A 70 8.06 -0.52 10.38
CA ARG A 70 7.70 -1.30 11.56
C ARG A 70 8.92 -1.80 12.33
N ARG A 71 9.95 -2.28 11.63
CA ARG A 71 11.21 -2.72 12.23
C ARG A 71 11.92 -1.59 12.95
N LEU A 72 11.99 -0.40 12.33
CA LEU A 72 12.67 0.76 12.90
C LEU A 72 11.90 1.43 14.05
N MET A 73 10.58 1.52 13.94
CA MET A 73 9.76 2.30 14.87
C MET A 73 9.01 1.43 15.90
N GLY A 74 9.15 0.10 15.82
CA GLY A 74 8.39 -0.88 16.62
C GLY A 74 6.88 -0.93 16.31
N LYS A 75 6.39 -0.11 15.38
CA LYS A 75 4.95 0.07 15.09
C LYS A 75 4.69 0.41 13.63
N LEU A 76 3.47 0.14 13.17
CA LEU A 76 3.03 0.53 11.83
C LEU A 76 2.89 2.05 11.71
N PRO A 77 2.99 2.62 10.49
CA PRO A 77 2.63 4.01 10.26
C PRO A 77 1.22 4.30 10.82
N PRO A 78 1.01 5.43 11.53
CA PRO A 78 -0.24 5.70 12.26
C PRO A 78 -1.52 5.51 11.45
N ARG A 79 -1.51 5.84 10.15
CA ARG A 79 -2.66 5.66 9.27
C ARG A 79 -2.72 4.29 8.61
N ASN A 80 -1.62 3.55 8.57
CA ASN A 80 -1.62 2.15 8.16
C ASN A 80 -2.27 1.27 9.23
N ALA A 81 -2.08 1.58 10.52
CA ALA A 81 -2.72 0.86 11.63
C ALA A 81 -4.25 0.99 11.63
N ARG A 82 -4.79 2.21 11.39
CA ARG A 82 -6.24 2.48 11.52
C ARG A 82 -7.11 2.05 10.32
N ARG A 83 -6.57 2.10 9.10
CA ARG A 83 -7.36 1.86 7.86
C ARG A 83 -6.76 0.79 6.97
N GLY A 84 -5.81 0.02 7.50
CA GLY A 84 -4.93 -0.80 6.70
C GLY A 84 -3.94 0.05 5.88
N GLY A 85 -2.71 -0.43 5.84
CA GLY A 85 -1.77 -0.12 4.78
C GLY A 85 -1.53 -1.34 3.92
N SER A 86 -0.73 -1.19 2.87
CA SER A 86 -0.27 -2.32 2.05
C SER A 86 0.40 -3.43 2.87
N GLY A 87 0.92 -3.13 4.08
CA GLY A 87 1.40 -4.14 5.04
C GLY A 87 0.50 -4.44 6.25
N GLY A 88 -0.58 -3.67 6.48
CA GLY A 88 -1.41 -3.80 7.70
C GLY A 88 -2.75 -4.53 7.53
N ARG A 89 -3.32 -4.55 6.31
CA ARG A 89 -4.57 -5.28 6.01
C ARG A 89 -4.37 -6.60 5.27
N ALA A 90 -3.17 -6.85 4.73
CA ALA A 90 -2.87 -7.99 3.87
C ALA A 90 -2.17 -9.16 4.58
N THR A 91 -1.83 -9.04 5.87
CA THR A 91 -1.24 -10.13 6.65
C THR A 91 -2.26 -11.09 7.27
N LYS A 92 -3.57 -10.90 7.02
CA LYS A 92 -4.48 -12.05 7.14
C LYS A 92 -4.14 -12.96 5.96
N ARG A 93 -3.45 -14.08 6.23
CA ARG A 93 -3.28 -15.20 5.29
C ARG A 93 -4.61 -15.37 4.56
N CYS A 94 -4.59 -15.29 3.23
CA CYS A 94 -5.77 -15.58 2.44
C CYS A 94 -6.32 -16.94 2.89
N ARG A 95 -7.54 -16.93 3.40
CA ARG A 95 -8.33 -18.15 3.54
C ARG A 95 -8.85 -18.41 2.13
N GLY A 96 -8.58 -19.58 1.56
CA GLY A 96 -9.13 -19.95 0.25
C GLY A 96 -10.65 -19.82 0.26
N ARG A 97 -11.29 -19.88 -0.92
CA ARG A 97 -12.75 -19.77 -1.06
C ARG A 97 -13.53 -20.79 -0.20
N GLN A 98 -12.90 -21.88 0.22
CA GLN A 98 -13.45 -22.89 1.11
C GLN A 98 -12.87 -22.76 2.52
N ALA A 99 -13.72 -22.89 3.54
CA ALA A 99 -13.29 -22.95 4.94
C ALA A 99 -12.22 -24.03 5.10
N GLY A 100 -11.07 -23.67 5.66
CA GLY A 100 -9.96 -24.59 5.92
C GLY A 100 -8.93 -24.79 4.80
N LYS A 101 -9.15 -24.30 3.56
CA LYS A 101 -8.14 -24.47 2.49
C LYS A 101 -7.17 -23.28 2.40
N PRO A 102 -5.85 -23.54 2.31
CA PRO A 102 -4.87 -22.49 2.05
C PRO A 102 -5.08 -21.91 0.65
N CYS A 103 -5.00 -20.58 0.55
CA CYS A 103 -5.14 -19.89 -0.72
C CYS A 103 -3.97 -20.25 -1.65
N PRO A 104 -4.21 -20.60 -2.93
CA PRO A 104 -3.14 -20.97 -3.87
C PRO A 104 -2.07 -19.88 -3.98
N ASN A 105 -2.49 -18.62 -3.95
CA ASN A 105 -1.62 -17.45 -4.02
C ASN A 105 -0.89 -17.13 -2.69
N ALA A 106 -1.16 -17.85 -1.59
CA ALA A 106 -0.44 -17.68 -0.32
C ALA A 106 0.99 -18.26 -0.36
N ALA A 107 1.28 -19.20 -1.26
CA ALA A 107 2.61 -19.77 -1.46
C ALA A 107 3.56 -18.83 -2.21
N ILE A 108 3.02 -17.85 -2.96
CA ILE A 108 3.84 -16.89 -3.71
C ILE A 108 4.28 -15.77 -2.76
N VAL A 109 5.55 -15.80 -2.36
CA VAL A 109 6.17 -14.78 -1.50
C VAL A 109 5.90 -13.38 -2.06
N GLY A 110 5.16 -12.57 -1.30
CA GLY A 110 4.83 -11.19 -1.64
C GLY A 110 3.51 -10.97 -2.39
N ASN A 111 2.65 -11.98 -2.53
CA ASN A 111 1.37 -11.88 -3.25
C ASN A 111 0.11 -11.78 -2.37
N TYR A 112 0.28 -11.19 -1.18
CA TYR A 112 -0.79 -11.01 -0.18
C TYR A 112 -1.99 -10.13 -0.63
N GLY A 113 -1.95 -9.55 -1.83
CA GLY A 113 -2.94 -8.58 -2.32
C GLY A 113 -3.97 -9.09 -3.34
N PHE A 114 -3.79 -10.28 -3.94
CA PHE A 114 -4.64 -10.74 -5.06
C PHE A 114 -5.99 -11.32 -4.63
N CYS A 115 -6.23 -11.50 -3.35
CA CYS A 115 -7.36 -12.29 -2.87
C CYS A 115 -8.69 -11.50 -2.85
N HIS A 116 -8.63 -10.17 -2.89
CA HIS A 116 -9.82 -9.34 -3.06
C HIS A 116 -10.30 -9.27 -4.52
N ALA A 117 -9.48 -9.72 -5.49
CA ALA A 117 -9.85 -9.84 -6.90
C ALA A 117 -10.61 -11.15 -7.21
N HIS A 118 -10.80 -12.03 -6.22
CA HIS A 118 -11.56 -13.27 -6.36
C HIS A 118 -12.97 -13.20 -5.75
N ARG A 119 -13.48 -12.00 -5.45
CA ARG A 119 -14.92 -11.82 -5.23
C ARG A 119 -15.62 -11.84 -6.58
#